data_AF-A0A091ES05-F1
#
_entry.id   AF-A0A091ES05-F1
#
_cell.length_a   1.000
_cell.length_b   1.000
_cell.length_c   1.000
_cell.angle_alpha   90.00
_cell.angle_beta   90.00
_cell.angle_gamma   90.00
#
_symmetry.space_group_name_H-M   'P 1'
#
loop_
_entity.id
_entity.type
_entity.pdbx_description
1 polymer ?
#
loop_
_entity_poly.entity_id
_entity_poly.type
_entity_poly.pdbx_seq_one_letter_code
_entity_poly.pdbx_strand_id
1 'polypeptide(L)'
;MGVILYTLVVAHLPFDDTNLKKLLRGTQKEVTFPPNHTISQECKNLILQMLCQAAKRATILDIIKDPWVLKFQPEPPTYEIKLLEAMYQDPNTTNPQQPLE
;
A
#
# COMPACT_ATOMS: atom_id res chain seq x y z
N MET A 1 -1.36 1.83 5.50
CA MET A 1 -0.03 1.47 4.93
C MET A 1 0.56 2.59 4.07
N GLY A 2 -0.13 3.13 3.05
CA GLY A 2 0.46 4.13 2.15
C GLY A 2 1.00 5.41 2.81
N VAL A 3 0.27 5.95 3.81
CA VAL A 3 0.71 7.16 4.54
C VAL A 3 2.01 6.90 5.29
N ILE A 4 2.13 5.73 5.93
CA ILE A 4 3.33 5.34 6.69
C ILE A 4 4.53 5.25 5.74
N LEU A 5 4.38 4.57 4.60
CA LEU A 5 5.45 4.45 3.62
C LEU A 5 5.88 5.84 3.09
N TYR A 6 4.93 6.70 2.73
CA TYR A 6 5.24 8.08 2.31
C TYR A 6 6.04 8.81 3.39
N THR A 7 5.58 8.77 4.66
CA THR A 7 6.26 9.45 5.76
C THR A 7 7.67 8.92 6.01
N LEU A 8 7.90 7.61 5.88
CA LEU A 8 9.23 7.04 6.04
C LEU A 8 10.21 7.50 4.95
N VAL A 9 9.71 7.74 3.73
CA VAL A 9 10.53 8.12 2.59
C VAL A 9 10.72 9.65 2.48
N VAL A 10 9.72 10.43 2.85
CA VAL A 10 9.69 11.90 2.69
C VAL A 10 9.93 12.64 4.01
N ALA A 11 9.90 11.94 5.16
CA ALA A 11 9.96 12.51 6.50
C ALA A 11 8.86 13.53 6.83
N HIS A 12 7.78 13.55 6.03
CA HIS A 12 6.62 14.41 6.20
C HIS A 12 5.33 13.65 5.91
N LEU A 13 4.22 14.11 6.47
CA LEU A 13 2.90 13.55 6.16
C LEU A 13 2.47 13.96 4.74
N PRO A 14 1.82 13.06 3.98
CA PRO A 14 1.28 13.39 2.66
C PRO A 14 0.09 14.34 2.73
N PHE A 15 -0.63 14.34 3.87
CA PHE A 15 -1.75 15.23 4.15
C PHE A 15 -1.64 15.72 5.61
N ASP A 16 -1.39 17.00 5.78
CA ASP A 16 -1.33 17.64 7.10
C ASP A 16 -1.79 19.09 6.97
N ASP A 17 -2.90 19.42 7.65
CA ASP A 17 -3.46 20.77 7.68
C ASP A 17 -4.25 20.92 8.98
N THR A 18 -4.10 22.06 9.65
CA THR A 18 -4.81 22.37 10.90
C THR A 18 -6.30 22.61 10.66
N ASN A 19 -6.71 22.92 9.44
CA ASN A 19 -8.10 23.05 9.03
C ASN A 19 -8.62 21.73 8.47
N LEU A 20 -9.58 21.12 9.18
CA LEU A 20 -10.20 19.86 8.79
C LEU A 20 -10.77 19.87 7.35
N LYS A 21 -11.38 20.96 6.90
CA LYS A 21 -11.94 21.03 5.54
C LYS A 21 -10.84 21.01 4.48
N LYS A 22 -9.70 21.65 4.74
CA LYS A 22 -8.54 21.61 3.84
C LYS A 22 -7.89 20.23 3.85
N LEU A 23 -7.73 19.64 5.03
CA LEU A 23 -7.21 18.27 5.19
C LEU A 23 -8.05 17.27 4.37
N LEU A 24 -9.38 17.27 4.55
CA LEU A 24 -10.31 16.39 3.82
C LEU A 24 -10.32 16.63 2.31
N ARG A 25 -10.03 17.85 1.85
CA ARG A 25 -9.84 18.14 0.42
C ARG A 25 -8.49 17.63 -0.07
N GLY A 26 -7.46 17.71 0.76
CA GLY A 26 -6.13 17.17 0.48
C GLY A 26 -6.16 15.66 0.28
N THR A 27 -6.84 14.93 1.16
CA THR A 27 -6.94 13.46 1.10
C THR A 27 -7.69 12.93 -0.13
N GLN A 28 -8.46 13.77 -0.81
CA GLN A 28 -9.17 13.43 -2.05
C GLN A 28 -8.33 13.74 -3.31
N LYS A 29 -7.27 14.53 -3.18
CA LYS A 29 -6.35 14.83 -4.27
C LYS A 29 -5.24 13.78 -4.33
N GLU A 30 -4.63 13.68 -5.49
CA GLU A 30 -3.42 12.88 -5.67
C GLU A 30 -2.28 13.44 -4.82
N VAL A 31 -1.48 12.54 -4.24
CA VAL A 31 -0.31 12.90 -3.44
C VAL A 31 0.78 13.45 -4.35
N THR A 32 1.46 14.49 -3.88
CA THR A 32 2.61 15.07 -4.58
C THR A 32 3.89 14.76 -3.81
N PHE A 33 5.00 14.64 -4.53
CA PHE A 33 6.31 14.36 -3.94
C PHE A 33 7.19 15.60 -4.05
N PRO A 34 7.94 15.97 -3.01
CA PRO A 34 8.80 17.13 -3.06
C PRO A 34 10.01 16.88 -3.98
N PRO A 35 10.47 17.90 -4.74
CA PRO A 35 11.51 17.73 -5.76
C PRO A 35 12.91 17.48 -5.18
N ASN A 36 13.11 17.79 -3.89
CA ASN A 36 14.38 17.65 -3.19
C ASN A 36 14.66 16.23 -2.67
N HIS A 37 13.70 15.31 -2.75
CA HIS A 37 13.88 13.92 -2.31
C HIS A 37 14.13 12.98 -3.49
N THR A 38 15.26 12.28 -3.46
CA THR A 38 15.58 11.24 -4.43
C THR A 38 14.83 9.95 -4.09
N ILE A 39 13.63 9.81 -4.67
CA ILE A 39 12.78 8.63 -4.48
C ILE A 39 12.68 7.89 -5.81
N SER A 40 12.94 6.58 -5.80
CA SER A 40 12.78 5.74 -6.99
C SER A 40 11.36 5.84 -7.54
N GLN A 41 11.22 5.84 -8.87
CA GLN A 41 9.90 5.92 -9.52
C GLN A 41 8.97 4.77 -9.10
N GLU A 42 9.51 3.57 -8.91
CA GLU A 42 8.77 2.39 -8.44
C GLU A 42 8.12 2.64 -7.07
N CYS A 43 8.87 3.17 -6.10
CA CYS A 43 8.33 3.56 -4.79
C CYS A 43 7.21 4.61 -4.90
N LYS A 44 7.40 5.64 -5.75
CA LYS A 44 6.37 6.67 -5.97
C LYS A 44 5.09 6.04 -6.52
N ASN A 45 5.21 5.16 -7.50
CA ASN A 45 4.07 4.48 -8.10
C ASN A 45 3.31 3.62 -7.08
N LEU A 46 4.04 2.85 -6.27
CA LEU A 46 3.44 2.05 -5.19
C LEU A 46 2.68 2.94 -4.20
N ILE A 47 3.29 4.04 -3.75
CA ILE A 47 2.64 5.00 -2.84
C ILE A 47 1.38 5.59 -3.49
N LEU A 48 1.40 5.97 -4.77
CA LEU A 48 0.24 6.51 -5.49
C LEU A 48 -0.89 5.47 -5.59
N GLN A 49 -0.57 4.20 -5.84
CA GLN A 49 -1.55 3.11 -5.86
C GLN A 49 -2.17 2.84 -4.48
N MET A 50 -1.41 3.05 -3.40
CA MET A 50 -1.89 2.93 -2.02
C MET A 50 -2.69 4.16 -1.56
N LEU A 51 -2.34 5.35 -2.05
CA LEU A 51 -2.90 6.65 -1.66
C LEU A 51 -3.79 7.25 -2.76
N CYS A 52 -4.74 6.46 -3.23
CA CYS A 52 -5.77 6.90 -4.17
C CYS A 52 -7.19 6.64 -3.63
N GLN A 53 -8.18 6.98 -4.47
CA GLN A 53 -9.60 6.76 -4.18
C GLN A 53 -9.87 5.28 -3.90
N ALA A 54 -10.76 5.00 -2.94
CA ALA A 54 -11.00 3.64 -2.43
C ALA A 54 -11.30 2.61 -3.53
N ALA A 55 -12.06 2.99 -4.55
CA ALA A 55 -12.43 2.11 -5.66
C ALA A 55 -11.26 1.70 -6.59
N LYS A 56 -10.14 2.44 -6.55
CA LYS A 56 -8.95 2.19 -7.37
C LYS A 56 -7.72 1.79 -6.54
N ARG A 57 -7.89 1.70 -5.22
CA ARG A 57 -6.80 1.45 -4.28
C ARG A 57 -6.31 0.03 -4.46
N ALA A 58 -5.00 -0.13 -4.60
CA ALA A 58 -4.37 -1.44 -4.68
C ALA A 58 -4.74 -2.30 -3.46
N THR A 59 -5.04 -3.57 -3.73
CA THR A 59 -5.28 -4.56 -2.69
C THR A 59 -3.97 -4.94 -2.01
N ILE A 60 -4.06 -5.64 -0.87
CA ILE A 60 -2.85 -6.19 -0.23
C ILE A 60 -2.14 -7.19 -1.15
N LEU A 61 -2.90 -7.96 -1.95
CA LEU A 61 -2.35 -8.89 -2.93
C LEU A 61 -1.58 -8.17 -4.05
N ASP A 62 -2.08 -7.01 -4.51
CA ASP A 62 -1.36 -6.19 -5.48
C ASP A 62 -0.07 -5.63 -4.88
N ILE A 63 -0.14 -5.12 -3.64
CA ILE A 63 0.99 -4.51 -2.93
C ILE A 63 2.11 -5.54 -2.67
N ILE A 64 1.79 -6.75 -2.21
CA ILE A 64 2.80 -7.76 -1.88
C ILE A 64 3.51 -8.31 -3.13
N LYS A 65 2.86 -8.22 -4.30
CA LYS A 65 3.40 -8.58 -5.61
C LYS A 65 4.10 -7.42 -6.31
N ASP A 66 4.10 -6.23 -5.74
CA ASP A 66 4.69 -5.06 -6.38
C ASP A 66 6.22 -5.23 -6.53
N PRO A 67 6.80 -4.88 -7.71
CA PRO A 67 8.23 -5.04 -7.94
C PRO A 67 9.11 -4.32 -6.92
N TRP A 68 8.67 -3.15 -6.42
CA TRP A 68 9.42 -2.41 -5.41
C TRP A 68 9.46 -3.18 -4.11
N VAL A 69 8.36 -3.81 -3.70
CA VAL A 69 8.30 -4.63 -2.47
C VAL A 69 9.16 -5.87 -2.61
N LEU A 70 9.01 -6.61 -3.71
CA LEU A 70 9.75 -7.85 -3.96
C LEU A 70 11.26 -7.64 -3.99
N LYS A 71 11.74 -6.47 -4.43
CA LYS A 71 13.17 -6.11 -4.43
C LYS A 71 13.82 -6.13 -3.04
N PHE A 72 13.03 -5.91 -1.98
CA PHE A 72 13.53 -5.91 -0.60
C PHE A 72 13.18 -7.19 0.16
N GLN A 73 12.63 -8.20 -0.52
CA GLN A 73 12.39 -9.52 0.07
C GLN A 73 13.54 -10.47 -0.26
N PRO A 74 14.11 -11.18 0.73
CA PRO A 74 15.15 -12.18 0.46
C PRO A 74 14.59 -13.37 -0.34
N GLU A 75 13.33 -13.73 -0.10
CA GLU A 75 12.59 -14.74 -0.84
C GLU A 75 11.17 -14.25 -1.14
N PRO A 76 10.58 -14.61 -2.29
CA PRO A 76 9.20 -14.22 -2.60
C PRO A 76 8.21 -14.75 -1.55
N PRO A 77 7.26 -13.94 -1.06
CA PRO A 77 6.28 -14.30 -0.03
C PRO A 77 5.17 -15.19 -0.61
N THR A 78 5.56 -16.37 -1.07
CA THR A 78 4.72 -17.29 -1.85
C THR A 78 3.55 -17.82 -1.02
N TYR A 79 3.78 -18.06 0.28
CA TYR A 79 2.75 -18.57 1.18
C TYR A 79 1.66 -17.52 1.40
N GLU A 80 2.06 -16.29 1.71
CA GLU A 80 1.18 -15.16 1.94
C GLU A 80 0.39 -14.80 0.69
N ILE A 81 1.05 -14.83 -0.48
CA ILE A 81 0.39 -14.63 -1.78
C ILE A 81 -0.70 -15.69 -1.99
N LYS A 82 -0.41 -16.97 -1.77
CA LYS A 82 -1.39 -18.06 -1.92
C LYS A 82 -2.57 -17.92 -0.96
N LEU A 83 -2.29 -17.54 0.30
CA LEU A 83 -3.35 -17.29 1.28
C LEU A 83 -4.25 -16.14 0.86
N LEU A 84 -3.67 -15.02 0.43
CA LEU A 84 -4.42 -13.87 -0.05
C LEU A 84 -5.25 -14.24 -1.28
N GLU A 85 -4.65 -14.93 -2.25
CA GLU A 85 -5.37 -15.43 -3.43
C GLU A 85 -6.57 -16.27 -3.04
N ALA A 86 -6.41 -17.25 -2.14
CA ALA A 86 -7.52 -18.07 -1.65
C ALA A 86 -8.64 -17.22 -1.01
N MET A 87 -8.29 -16.22 -0.19
CA MET A 87 -9.25 -15.31 0.42
C MET A 87 -10.01 -14.44 -0.60
N TYR A 88 -9.38 -14.09 -1.73
CA TYR A 88 -10.03 -13.31 -2.80
C TYR A 88 -10.88 -14.17 -3.75
N GLN A 89 -10.64 -15.49 -3.80
CA GLN A 89 -11.41 -16.42 -4.64
C GLN A 89 -12.67 -16.95 -3.96
N ASP A 90 -12.77 -16.88 -2.62
CA ASP A 90 -13.86 -17.49 -1.87
C ASP A 90 -14.64 -16.45 -1.04
N PRO A 91 -15.87 -16.07 -1.42
CA PRO A 91 -16.68 -15.17 -0.61
C PRO A 91 -17.19 -15.79 0.71
N ASN A 92 -16.87 -17.06 1.04
CA ASN A 92 -17.52 -17.76 2.15
C ASN A 92 -16.62 -18.53 3.16
N THR A 93 -15.29 -18.40 3.16
CA THR A 93 -14.44 -19.12 4.13
C THR A 93 -13.80 -18.22 5.20
N THR A 94 -14.55 -18.02 6.29
CA THR A 94 -13.94 -17.81 7.63
C THR A 94 -13.81 -19.19 8.28
N ASN A 95 -12.59 -19.71 8.43
CA ASN A 95 -12.17 -20.59 9.54
C ASN A 95 -10.69 -21.03 9.39
N PRO A 96 -9.74 -20.39 10.10
CA PRO A 96 -8.37 -20.90 10.20
C PRO A 96 -8.23 -21.85 11.41
N GLN A 97 -8.62 -23.11 11.21
CA GLN A 97 -8.27 -24.21 12.12
C GLN A 97 -8.03 -25.47 11.31
N GLN A 98 -6.78 -25.76 10.93
CA GLN A 98 -6.24 -27.12 10.94
C GLN A 98 -4.70 -27.11 10.84
N PRO A 99 -3.97 -27.74 11.79
CA PRO A 99 -2.51 -27.86 11.75
C PRO A 99 -2.08 -28.86 10.67
N LEU A 100 -1.01 -28.52 9.94
CA LEU A 100 -0.31 -29.45 9.05
C LEU A 100 0.45 -30.47 9.91
N GLU A 101 0.19 -31.76 9.65
CA GLU A 101 1.00 -32.91 10.10
C GLU A 101 2.48 -32.77 9.76
#